data_AF-A0A2D6MIZ9-F1
#
_entry.id   AF-A0A2D6MIZ9-F1
#
_cell.length_a   1.000
_cell.length_b   1.000
_cell.length_c   1.000
_cell.angle_alpha   90.00
_cell.angle_beta   90.00
_cell.angle_gamma   90.00
#
_symmetry.space_group_name_H-M   'P 1'
#
loop_
_entity.id
_entity.type
_entity.pdbx_description
1 polymer ?
#
loop_
_entity_poly.entity_id
_entity_poly.type
_entity_poly.pdbx_seq_one_letter_code
_entity_poly.pdbx_strand_id
1 'polypeptide(L)'
;MLYHGVGNDPCTNPKIEKDKKIMSISLFNDDKNTSAVQTIRETMSVSLEDGTPMVSFAMNRGKGSGAQVMPVADFREYVDTLSDYSDNGIDEIPTADLSPSETVRSTIGMDDEGVISFRVRSGKGAKPAKVSSDEFGEVTELLRGTLDAVESAASRLSGAEAAPELTEDEEEGDEDHSDYDDAIDDE
;
A
#
# COMPACT_ATOMS: atom_id res chain seq x y z
N MET A 1 -29.47 23.94 73.82
CA MET A 1 -29.47 24.49 72.45
C MET A 1 -28.60 23.54 71.63
N LEU A 2 -29.16 22.66 70.79
CA LEU A 2 -29.61 22.92 69.40
C LEU A 2 -28.52 23.72 68.66
N TYR A 3 -27.82 23.28 67.61
CA TYR A 3 -28.13 22.30 66.56
C TYR A 3 -26.81 21.99 65.79
N HIS A 4 -26.65 20.75 65.30
CA HIS A 4 -26.47 20.37 63.87
C HIS A 4 -25.02 20.14 63.40
N GLY A 5 -24.74 18.88 63.06
CA GLY A 5 -23.66 18.51 62.16
C GLY A 5 -24.12 18.50 60.70
N VAL A 6 -23.18 18.43 59.77
CA VAL A 6 -23.38 17.81 58.46
C VAL A 6 -22.03 17.29 57.97
N GLY A 7 -21.97 15.98 57.75
CA GLY A 7 -20.93 15.36 56.94
C GLY A 7 -21.37 15.22 55.49
N ASN A 8 -20.45 14.67 54.71
CA ASN A 8 -20.62 14.01 53.42
C ASN A 8 -20.79 14.88 52.15
N ASP A 9 -19.66 14.90 51.44
CA ASP A 9 -19.47 14.22 50.15
C ASP A 9 -19.57 15.00 48.83
N PRO A 10 -18.72 14.60 47.86
CA PRO A 10 -18.38 15.38 46.69
C PRO A 10 -19.30 15.04 45.53
N CYS A 11 -20.00 16.04 45.00
CA CYS A 11 -20.59 15.98 43.66
C CYS A 11 -20.84 17.40 43.15
N THR A 12 -19.93 17.92 42.33
CA THR A 12 -20.30 18.90 41.30
C THR A 12 -19.38 18.71 40.09
N ASN A 13 -19.78 17.82 39.19
CA ASN A 13 -19.52 17.96 37.75
C ASN A 13 -20.68 18.83 37.18
N PRO A 14 -20.71 19.32 35.91
CA PRO A 14 -19.71 19.28 34.83
C PRO A 14 -19.56 20.62 34.07
N LYS A 15 -18.46 20.85 33.34
CA LYS A 15 -18.48 21.68 32.11
C LYS A 15 -17.48 21.15 31.07
N ILE A 16 -18.04 20.54 30.03
CA ILE A 16 -17.39 20.36 28.72
C ILE A 16 -17.24 21.75 28.11
N GLU A 17 -16.01 22.20 27.87
CA GLU A 17 -15.76 23.34 26.99
C GLU A 17 -14.56 23.05 26.08
N LYS A 18 -14.92 22.49 24.93
CA LYS A 18 -14.42 22.78 23.58
C LYS A 18 -12.91 23.00 23.41
N ASP A 19 -12.32 22.05 22.69
CA ASP A 19 -11.30 22.25 21.66
C ASP A 19 -10.81 23.70 21.50
N LYS A 20 -9.88 24.12 22.35
CA LYS A 20 -8.92 25.14 21.96
C LYS A 20 -7.78 24.43 21.27
N LYS A 21 -8.05 24.05 20.02
CA LYS A 21 -7.03 23.87 18.99
C LYS A 21 -6.21 25.16 18.98
N ILE A 22 -5.12 25.19 19.75
CA ILE A 22 -4.06 26.15 19.52
C ILE A 22 -3.51 25.75 18.17
N MET A 23 -4.07 26.36 17.12
CA MET A 23 -3.39 26.48 15.85
C MET A 23 -2.16 27.30 16.18
N SER A 24 -1.06 26.61 16.49
CA SER A 24 0.27 27.17 16.28
C SER A 24 0.36 27.44 14.79
N ILE A 25 -0.14 28.60 14.38
CA ILE A 25 0.25 29.24 13.15
C ILE A 25 1.70 29.64 13.42
N SER A 26 2.61 28.75 13.00
CA SER A 26 4.03 29.01 12.97
C SER A 26 4.25 30.15 11.96
N LEU A 27 4.17 31.40 12.43
CA LEU A 27 4.45 32.61 11.65
C LEU A 27 5.94 32.75 11.33
N PHE A 28 6.75 31.94 11.99
CA PHE A 28 8.13 31.70 11.70
C PHE A 28 8.34 30.18 11.77
N ASN A 29 7.88 29.45 10.74
CA ASN A 29 8.77 28.38 10.31
C ASN A 29 10.06 29.11 9.93
N ASP A 30 11.01 29.12 10.84
CA ASP A 30 12.43 29.08 10.48
C ASP A 30 12.61 27.76 9.72
N ASP A 31 12.00 27.69 8.53
CA ASP A 31 12.58 27.03 7.38
C ASP A 31 13.90 27.76 7.21
N LYS A 32 14.90 27.34 8.01
CA LYS A 32 16.25 27.30 7.51
C LYS A 32 16.16 26.41 6.28
N ASN A 33 15.74 27.01 5.16
CA ASN A 33 15.88 26.53 3.80
C ASN A 33 17.37 26.53 3.51
N THR A 34 18.06 25.73 4.31
CA THR A 34 19.46 25.42 4.21
C THR A 34 19.47 24.56 2.97
N SER A 35 20.01 25.08 1.88
CA SER A 35 20.16 24.27 0.67
C SER A 35 20.81 22.94 1.03
N ALA A 36 20.47 21.86 0.32
CA ALA A 36 21.09 20.56 0.55
C ALA A 36 22.62 20.65 0.55
N VAL A 37 23.17 21.50 -0.34
CA VAL A 37 24.60 21.84 -0.40
C VAL A 37 25.12 22.39 0.93
N GLN A 38 24.42 23.36 1.54
CA GLN A 38 24.82 23.93 2.82
C GLN A 38 24.68 22.91 3.96
N THR A 39 23.62 22.09 3.97
CA THR A 39 23.47 21.02 4.98
C THR A 39 24.59 20.00 4.86
N ILE A 40 24.96 19.58 3.65
CA ILE A 40 26.08 18.67 3.41
C ILE A 40 27.39 19.30 3.91
N ARG A 41 27.69 20.57 3.56
CA ARG A 41 28.90 21.26 4.02
C ARG A 41 29.01 21.31 5.55
N GLU A 42 27.89 21.47 6.24
CA GLU A 42 27.85 21.58 7.70
C GLU A 42 27.84 20.22 8.41
N THR A 43 27.49 19.13 7.72
CA THR A 43 27.33 17.79 8.33
C THR A 43 28.34 16.76 7.84
N MET A 44 29.04 17.03 6.74
CA MET A 44 30.03 16.13 6.17
C MET A 44 31.21 15.97 7.11
N SER A 45 31.50 14.72 7.45
CA SER A 45 32.59 14.34 8.34
C SER A 45 33.18 12.99 7.91
N VAL A 46 34.42 12.75 8.30
CA VAL A 46 35.10 11.47 8.12
C VAL A 46 35.54 10.97 9.47
N SER A 47 35.23 9.72 9.78
CA SER A 47 35.58 9.05 11.03
C SER A 47 36.20 7.70 10.75
N LEU A 48 36.90 7.14 11.74
CA LEU A 48 37.40 5.77 11.69
C LEU A 48 36.45 4.87 12.48
N GLU A 49 35.92 3.83 11.85
CA GLU A 49 35.07 2.81 12.49
C GLU A 49 35.71 1.44 12.24
N ASP A 50 36.10 0.76 13.32
CA ASP A 50 36.82 -0.53 13.28
C ASP A 50 38.01 -0.57 12.32
N GLY A 51 38.76 0.54 12.24
CA GLY A 51 39.93 0.67 11.35
C GLY A 51 39.60 1.05 9.91
N THR A 52 38.31 1.14 9.55
CA THR A 52 37.84 1.53 8.22
C THR A 52 37.45 3.01 8.21
N PRO A 53 37.96 3.82 7.26
CA PRO A 53 37.54 5.21 7.13
C PRO A 53 36.12 5.28 6.54
N MET A 54 35.21 5.93 7.28
CA MET A 54 33.81 6.13 6.92
C MET A 54 33.55 7.62 6.67
N VAL A 55 32.74 7.93 5.65
CA VAL A 55 32.21 9.28 5.41
C VAL A 55 30.75 9.33 5.87
N SER A 56 30.38 10.41 6.54
CA SER A 56 29.02 10.65 7.04
C SER A 56 28.57 12.06 6.67
N PHE A 57 27.35 12.21 6.15
CA PHE A 57 26.76 13.51 5.79
C PHE A 57 25.24 13.42 5.79
N ALA A 58 24.54 14.55 5.83
CA ALA A 58 23.09 14.63 5.70
C ALA A 58 22.69 15.64 4.61
N MET A 59 21.59 15.35 3.91
CA MET A 59 21.04 16.25 2.90
C MET A 59 19.93 17.16 3.47
N ASN A 60 19.27 16.74 4.55
CA ASN A 60 18.20 17.49 5.22
C ASN A 60 18.43 17.58 6.73
N ARG A 61 17.68 18.45 7.42
CA ARG A 61 17.69 18.57 8.89
C ARG A 61 16.36 18.16 9.50
N GLY A 62 16.40 17.65 10.73
CA GLY A 62 15.22 17.24 11.50
C GLY A 62 14.97 15.72 11.50
N LYS A 63 13.75 15.31 11.86
CA LYS A 63 13.35 13.89 11.94
C LYS A 63 13.36 13.27 10.54
N GLY A 64 14.19 12.25 10.34
CA GLY A 64 14.44 11.69 9.01
C GLY A 64 15.38 12.57 8.18
N SER A 65 16.46 13.07 8.78
CA SER A 65 17.47 13.96 8.19
C SER A 65 18.08 13.48 6.86
N GLY A 66 17.87 12.21 6.49
CA GLY A 66 18.50 11.61 5.33
C GLY A 66 20.01 11.46 5.51
N ALA A 67 20.47 11.25 6.76
CA ALA A 67 21.87 10.95 7.04
C ALA A 67 22.31 9.70 6.29
N GLN A 68 23.45 9.79 5.61
CA GLN A 68 24.10 8.73 4.87
C GLN A 68 25.45 8.45 5.50
N VAL A 69 25.82 7.19 5.62
CA VAL A 69 27.13 6.74 6.10
C VAL A 69 27.62 5.63 5.19
N MET A 70 28.85 5.72 4.71
CA MET A 70 29.45 4.70 3.83
C MET A 70 30.98 4.69 3.96
N PRO A 71 31.67 3.61 3.55
CA PRO A 71 33.12 3.60 3.46
C PRO A 71 33.64 4.66 2.48
N VAL A 72 34.79 5.26 2.80
CA VAL A 72 35.45 6.23 1.90
C VAL A 72 35.84 5.57 0.56
N ALA A 73 36.11 4.25 0.56
CA ALA A 73 36.40 3.49 -0.66
C ALA A 73 35.25 3.52 -1.68
N ASP A 74 33.99 3.50 -1.20
CA ASP A 74 32.79 3.44 -2.04
C ASP A 74 32.27 4.84 -2.41
N PHE A 75 32.73 5.88 -1.70
CA PHE A 75 32.23 7.25 -1.86
C PHE A 75 32.41 7.79 -3.29
N ARG A 76 33.49 7.40 -3.97
CA ARG A 76 33.73 7.83 -5.36
C ARG A 76 32.65 7.29 -6.30
N GLU A 77 32.40 5.99 -6.26
CA GLU A 77 31.40 5.33 -7.11
C GLU A 77 30.00 5.89 -6.85
N TYR A 78 29.69 6.17 -5.57
CA TYR A 78 28.46 6.87 -5.19
C TYR A 78 28.32 8.24 -5.87
N VAL A 79 29.38 9.07 -5.83
CA VAL A 79 29.35 10.40 -6.47
C VAL A 79 29.26 10.28 -7.99
N ASP A 80 30.00 9.37 -8.60
CA ASP A 80 29.98 9.14 -10.05
C ASP A 80 28.58 8.71 -10.50
N THR A 81 27.92 7.83 -9.74
CA THR A 81 26.53 7.41 -9.99
C THR A 81 25.54 8.58 -9.90
N LEU A 82 25.66 9.44 -8.88
CA LEU A 82 24.81 10.62 -8.77
C LEU A 82 25.05 11.64 -9.89
N SER A 83 26.31 11.78 -10.33
CA SER A 83 26.66 12.63 -11.47
C SER A 83 26.02 12.11 -12.76
N ASP A 84 26.05 10.81 -12.97
CA ASP A 84 25.44 10.17 -14.14
C ASP A 84 23.92 10.46 -14.21
N TYR A 85 23.20 10.32 -13.10
CA TYR A 85 21.78 10.71 -13.05
C TYR A 85 21.54 12.22 -13.19
N SER A 86 22.49 13.05 -12.77
CA SER A 86 22.40 14.50 -12.98
C SER A 86 22.55 14.86 -14.46
N ASP A 87 23.40 14.14 -15.19
CA ASP A 87 23.72 14.41 -16.59
C ASP A 87 22.71 13.76 -17.56
N ASN A 88 22.26 12.54 -17.25
CA ASN A 88 21.37 11.74 -18.10
C ASN A 88 19.89 11.81 -17.69
N GLY A 89 19.60 12.38 -16.51
CA GLY A 89 18.26 12.35 -15.91
C GLY A 89 18.03 11.09 -15.08
N ILE A 90 16.95 11.11 -14.29
CA ILE A 90 16.53 9.97 -13.46
C ILE A 90 15.46 9.22 -14.24
N ASP A 91 15.79 8.04 -14.75
CA ASP A 91 14.79 7.11 -15.25
C ASP A 91 13.85 6.75 -14.11
N GLU A 92 12.55 6.83 -14.35
CA GLU A 92 11.56 6.36 -13.40
C GLU A 92 11.71 4.85 -13.28
N ILE A 93 12.43 4.39 -12.25
CA ILE A 93 12.45 2.97 -11.90
C ILE A 93 10.98 2.61 -11.68
N PRO A 94 10.40 1.67 -12.45
CA PRO A 94 8.99 1.31 -12.36
C PRO A 94 8.75 0.55 -11.05
N THR A 95 8.75 1.28 -9.94
CA THR A 95 8.28 0.87 -8.62
C THR A 95 6.79 1.18 -8.47
N ALA A 96 6.23 1.94 -9.42
CA ALA A 96 4.85 2.41 -9.44
C ALA A 96 3.84 1.41 -10.04
N ASP A 97 4.30 0.43 -10.83
CA ASP A 97 3.41 -0.47 -11.59
C ASP A 97 3.50 -1.93 -11.16
N LEU A 98 3.83 -2.22 -9.90
CA LEU A 98 3.55 -3.56 -9.39
C LEU A 98 2.04 -3.75 -9.38
N SER A 99 1.58 -4.83 -10.02
CA SER A 99 0.18 -5.23 -9.90
C SER A 99 -0.17 -5.43 -8.41
N PRO A 100 -1.45 -5.32 -8.03
CA PRO A 100 -1.89 -5.60 -6.66
C PRO A 100 -1.35 -6.92 -6.12
N SER A 101 -1.30 -7.97 -6.95
CA SER A 101 -0.79 -9.30 -6.60
C SER A 101 0.73 -9.30 -6.37
N GLU A 102 1.50 -8.61 -7.20
CA GLU A 102 2.96 -8.49 -7.04
C GLU A 102 3.32 -7.64 -5.81
N THR A 103 2.52 -6.61 -5.53
CA THR A 103 2.68 -5.81 -4.32
C THR A 103 2.44 -6.67 -3.07
N VAL A 104 1.38 -7.50 -3.06
CA VAL A 104 1.13 -8.44 -1.96
C VAL A 104 2.31 -9.40 -1.80
N ARG A 105 2.77 -10.04 -2.89
CA ARG A 105 3.93 -10.97 -2.84
C ARG A 105 5.20 -10.32 -2.29
N SER A 106 5.43 -9.05 -2.62
CA SER A 106 6.63 -8.31 -2.22
C SER A 106 6.55 -7.76 -0.79
N THR A 107 5.37 -7.65 -0.20
CA THR A 107 5.15 -6.98 1.08
C THR A 107 4.54 -7.86 2.17
N ILE A 108 4.07 -9.06 1.83
CA ILE A 108 3.48 -9.97 2.79
C ILE A 108 4.53 -10.48 3.77
N GLY A 109 4.22 -10.39 5.06
CA GLY A 109 5.06 -10.90 6.13
C GLY A 109 4.23 -11.20 7.38
N MET A 110 4.77 -12.03 8.27
CA MET A 110 4.16 -12.36 9.55
C MET A 110 5.06 -11.84 10.68
N ASP A 111 4.47 -11.23 11.70
CA ASP A 111 5.20 -10.81 12.89
C ASP A 111 5.26 -11.92 13.97
N ASP A 112 6.00 -11.65 15.05
CA ASP A 112 6.19 -12.59 16.16
C ASP A 112 4.90 -12.90 16.94
N GLU A 113 3.86 -12.07 16.76
CA GLU A 113 2.54 -12.24 17.36
C GLU A 113 1.60 -13.09 16.46
N GLY A 114 2.10 -13.56 15.31
CA GLY A 114 1.34 -14.37 14.37
C GLY A 114 0.38 -13.57 13.50
N VAL A 115 0.59 -12.26 13.34
CA VAL A 115 -0.25 -11.40 12.48
C VAL A 115 0.39 -11.29 11.10
N ILE A 116 -0.38 -11.64 10.07
CA ILE A 116 -0.02 -11.47 8.67
C ILE A 116 -0.32 -10.03 8.27
N SER A 117 0.67 -9.34 7.69
CA SER A 117 0.52 -7.99 7.15
C SER A 117 0.97 -7.91 5.70
N PHE A 118 0.22 -7.20 4.87
CA PHE A 118 0.54 -7.01 3.45
C PHE A 118 -0.04 -5.71 2.90
N ARG A 119 0.44 -5.26 1.73
CA ARG A 119 -0.09 -4.11 1.00
C ARG A 119 -0.61 -4.53 -0.37
N VAL A 120 -1.67 -3.84 -0.82
CA VAL A 120 -2.27 -4.02 -2.15
C VAL A 120 -1.84 -2.90 -3.11
N ARG A 121 -1.28 -1.80 -2.58
CA ARG A 121 -0.74 -0.68 -3.36
C ARG A 121 0.51 -0.11 -2.69
N SER A 122 1.48 0.24 -3.50
CA SER A 122 2.67 1.00 -3.10
C SER A 122 2.37 2.50 -3.08
N GLY A 123 2.77 3.19 -2.00
CA GLY A 123 2.58 4.64 -1.89
C GLY A 123 2.71 5.17 -0.46
N LYS A 124 3.13 6.43 -0.35
CA LYS A 124 3.23 7.13 0.93
C LYS A 124 1.85 7.24 1.59
N GLY A 125 1.68 6.61 2.76
CA GLY A 125 0.42 6.61 3.52
C GLY A 125 -0.48 5.40 3.26
N ALA A 126 -0.13 4.49 2.34
CA ALA A 126 -0.84 3.23 2.20
C ALA A 126 -0.60 2.35 3.44
N LYS A 127 -1.66 2.15 4.24
CA LYS A 127 -1.61 1.31 5.44
C LYS A 127 -1.64 -0.17 5.04
N PRO A 128 -0.82 -1.02 5.70
CA PRO A 128 -0.90 -2.46 5.48
C PRO A 128 -2.24 -2.99 6.01
N ALA A 129 -2.80 -3.96 5.29
CA ALA A 129 -3.84 -4.84 5.83
C ALA A 129 -3.20 -5.75 6.88
N LYS A 130 -3.97 -6.14 7.89
CA LYS A 130 -3.55 -7.04 8.97
C LYS A 130 -4.62 -8.09 9.20
N VAL A 131 -4.22 -9.34 9.32
CA VAL A 131 -5.09 -10.49 9.57
C VAL A 131 -4.36 -11.44 10.50
N SER A 132 -5.02 -12.00 11.51
CA SER A 132 -4.41 -13.07 12.32
C SER A 132 -4.11 -14.29 11.44
N SER A 133 -3.00 -14.98 11.69
CA SER A 133 -2.69 -16.23 10.99
C SER A 133 -3.79 -17.29 11.15
N ASP A 134 -4.46 -17.33 12.31
CA ASP A 134 -5.57 -18.25 12.60
C ASP A 134 -6.80 -17.99 11.71
N GLU A 135 -7.07 -16.72 11.40
CA GLU A 135 -8.23 -16.29 10.61
C GLU A 135 -7.93 -16.19 9.11
N PHE A 136 -6.65 -16.26 8.72
CA PHE A 136 -6.23 -16.00 7.34
C PHE A 136 -6.87 -16.98 6.35
N GLY A 137 -7.00 -18.26 6.73
CA GLY A 137 -7.69 -19.26 5.92
C GLY A 137 -9.16 -18.90 5.66
N GLU A 138 -9.91 -18.60 6.72
CA GLU A 138 -11.32 -18.20 6.63
C GLU A 138 -11.50 -16.94 5.77
N VAL A 139 -10.61 -15.96 5.92
CA VAL A 139 -10.62 -14.75 5.09
C VAL A 139 -10.41 -15.09 3.62
N THR A 140 -9.47 -15.98 3.29
CA THR A 140 -9.24 -16.37 1.88
C THR A 140 -10.41 -17.16 1.29
N GLU A 141 -11.06 -18.02 2.07
CA GLU A 141 -12.25 -18.77 1.64
C GLU A 141 -13.44 -17.84 1.42
N LEU A 142 -13.67 -16.90 2.33
CA LEU A 142 -14.70 -15.87 2.18
C LEU A 142 -14.46 -15.05 0.90
N LEU A 143 -13.24 -14.55 0.69
CA LEU A 143 -12.91 -13.79 -0.52
C LEU A 143 -13.11 -14.61 -1.79
N ARG A 144 -12.72 -15.89 -1.78
CA ARG A 144 -12.95 -16.80 -2.91
C ARG A 144 -14.44 -16.99 -3.20
N GLY A 145 -15.27 -17.15 -2.17
CA GLY A 145 -16.72 -17.27 -2.31
C GLY A 145 -17.40 -16.01 -2.85
N THR A 146 -16.74 -14.85 -2.81
CA THR A 146 -17.29 -13.59 -3.32
C THR A 146 -16.91 -13.26 -4.76
N LEU A 147 -16.02 -14.03 -5.40
CA LEU A 147 -15.48 -13.69 -6.73
C LEU A 147 -16.59 -13.50 -7.78
N ASP A 148 -17.47 -14.48 -7.95
CA ASP A 148 -18.56 -14.42 -8.95
C ASP A 148 -19.51 -13.25 -8.72
N ALA A 149 -19.81 -12.95 -7.45
CA ALA A 149 -20.67 -11.82 -7.08
C ALA A 149 -20.01 -10.47 -7.39
N VAL A 150 -18.69 -10.35 -7.16
CA VAL A 150 -17.91 -9.16 -7.48
C VAL A 150 -17.79 -8.98 -9.00
N GLU A 151 -17.50 -10.04 -9.75
CA GLU A 151 -17.43 -10.02 -11.22
C GLU A 151 -18.77 -9.63 -11.85
N SER A 152 -19.87 -10.20 -11.34
CA SER A 152 -21.23 -9.85 -11.76
C SER A 152 -21.56 -8.38 -11.48
N ALA A 153 -21.19 -7.88 -10.30
CA ALA A 153 -21.39 -6.46 -9.96
C ALA A 153 -20.53 -5.54 -10.84
N ALA A 154 -19.28 -5.92 -11.11
CA ALA A 154 -18.37 -5.16 -11.98
C ALA A 154 -18.87 -5.10 -13.43
N SER A 155 -19.41 -6.20 -13.96
CA SER A 155 -20.00 -6.26 -15.31
C SER A 155 -21.21 -5.33 -15.43
N ARG A 156 -22.08 -5.29 -14.40
CA ARG A 156 -23.21 -4.35 -14.33
C ARG A 156 -22.78 -2.89 -14.27
N LEU A 157 -21.71 -2.59 -13.55
CA LEU A 157 -21.16 -1.23 -13.43
C LEU A 157 -20.44 -0.75 -14.69
N SER A 158 -19.80 -1.66 -15.43
CA SER A 158 -19.10 -1.35 -16.68
C SER A 158 -20.03 -1.22 -17.89
N GLY A 159 -21.34 -1.43 -17.70
CA GLY A 159 -22.34 -1.33 -18.76
C GLY A 159 -22.33 -2.51 -19.75
N ALA A 160 -21.63 -3.59 -19.41
CA ALA A 160 -21.67 -4.84 -20.16
C ALA A 160 -22.96 -5.59 -19.81
N GLU A 161 -24.07 -5.11 -20.35
CA GLU A 161 -25.30 -5.89 -20.45
C GLU A 161 -25.06 -7.02 -21.47
N ALA A 162 -24.38 -8.08 -21.03
CA ALA A 162 -24.39 -9.34 -21.73
C ALA A 162 -25.82 -9.88 -21.63
N ALA A 163 -26.56 -9.77 -22.73
CA ALA A 163 -27.83 -10.44 -22.90
C ALA A 163 -27.68 -11.91 -22.49
N PRO A 164 -28.63 -12.49 -21.72
CA PRO A 164 -28.59 -13.90 -21.42
C PRO A 164 -28.72 -14.68 -22.74
N GLU A 165 -27.67 -15.42 -23.11
CA GLU A 165 -27.82 -16.51 -24.08
C GLU A 165 -28.77 -17.53 -23.45
N LEU A 166 -30.04 -17.44 -23.83
CA LEU A 166 -30.99 -18.53 -23.75
C LEU A 166 -30.51 -19.61 -24.73
N THR A 167 -29.66 -20.52 -24.27
CA THR A 167 -29.59 -21.84 -24.90
C THR A 167 -30.80 -22.60 -24.38
N GLU A 168 -31.87 -22.55 -25.17
CA GLU A 168 -33.06 -23.39 -24.99
C GLU A 168 -32.61 -24.85 -25.13
N ASP A 169 -32.59 -25.55 -24.00
CA ASP A 169 -32.59 -27.00 -23.95
C ASP A 169 -34.02 -27.51 -24.27
N GLU A 170 -34.05 -28.56 -25.11
CA GLU A 170 -35.09 -29.58 -25.30
C GLU A 170 -36.32 -29.27 -26.20
N GLU A 171 -36.39 -29.94 -27.37
CA GLU A 171 -37.40 -30.99 -27.57
C GLU A 171 -37.01 -31.97 -28.69
N GLU A 172 -37.05 -33.27 -28.35
CA GLU A 172 -37.01 -34.42 -29.26
C GLU A 172 -38.22 -34.40 -30.22
N GLY A 173 -38.02 -34.87 -31.45
CA GLY A 173 -39.09 -35.14 -32.39
C GLY A 173 -38.62 -35.97 -33.57
N ASP A 174 -38.71 -37.29 -33.43
CA ASP A 174 -38.68 -38.28 -34.52
C ASP A 174 -39.52 -37.82 -35.71
N GLU A 175 -38.98 -37.92 -36.92
CA GLU A 175 -39.80 -38.22 -38.12
C GLU A 175 -38.92 -38.86 -39.21
N ASP A 176 -39.02 -40.19 -39.21
CA ASP A 176 -38.86 -41.13 -40.32
C ASP A 176 -39.04 -40.51 -41.71
N HIS A 177 -38.01 -40.61 -42.56
CA HIS A 177 -38.25 -40.66 -44.00
C HIS A 177 -37.32 -41.67 -44.68
N SER A 178 -37.75 -42.93 -44.59
CA SER A 178 -37.77 -43.95 -45.66
C SER A 178 -36.88 -43.72 -46.89
N ASP A 179 -36.00 -44.70 -47.07
CA ASP A 179 -35.60 -45.36 -48.32
C ASP A 179 -36.27 -44.82 -49.61
N TYR A 180 -35.44 -44.21 -50.45
CA TYR A 180 -35.58 -44.37 -51.90
C TYR A 180 -34.28 -44.97 -52.45
N ASP A 181 -34.33 -46.29 -52.63
CA ASP A 181 -33.78 -46.97 -53.80
C ASP A 181 -34.00 -46.09 -55.04
N ASP A 182 -32.91 -45.73 -55.72
CA ASP A 182 -32.97 -45.66 -57.18
C ASP A 182 -31.62 -46.14 -57.74
N ALA A 183 -31.67 -47.38 -58.23
CA ALA A 183 -30.68 -47.97 -59.11
C ALA A 183 -30.81 -47.36 -60.52
N ILE A 184 -29.77 -47.60 -61.35
CA ILE A 184 -29.63 -47.43 -62.82
C ILE A 184 -28.62 -46.32 -63.15
N ASP A 185 -27.70 -46.44 -64.11
CA ASP A 185 -27.01 -47.49 -64.88
C ASP A 185 -26.09 -46.69 -65.84
N ASP A 186 -25.05 -47.33 -66.39
CA ASP A 186 -24.26 -46.92 -67.56
C ASP A 186 -23.40 -45.61 -67.51
N GLU A 187 -22.06 -45.75 -67.44
CA GLU A 187 -21.13 -45.78 -68.62
C GLU A 187 -19.66 -46.01 -68.18
#